data_AF-A0A357EYW8-F1
#
_entry.id   AF-A0A357EYW8-F1
#
_cell.length_a   1.000
_cell.length_b   1.000
_cell.length_c   1.000
_cell.angle_alpha   90.00
_cell.angle_beta   90.00
_cell.angle_gamma   90.00
#
_symmetry.space_group_name_H-M   'P 1'
#
loop_
_entity.id
_entity.type
_entity.pdbx_description
1 polymer ?
#
loop_
_entity_poly.entity_id
_entity_poly.type
_entity_poly.pdbx_seq_one_letter_code
_entity_poly.pdbx_strand_id
1 'polypeptide(L)'
;ACDEKAGTASEMIASIPKEELIGRRLLFVRGRRSMMTVPELLGSIAEVDETIVYETRTIEITAETRRQIEQEAAAGTLAAACFFSPSGAESMLEQIDPLILANVSIA
;
A
#
# COMPACT_ATOMS: atom_id res chain seq x y z
N ALA A 1 17.74 19.26 -1.89
CA ALA A 1 17.67 18.60 -0.56
C ALA A 1 16.25 18.09 -0.38
N CYS A 2 16.05 16.82 0.02
CA CYS A 2 14.70 16.29 0.24
C CYS A 2 14.11 16.90 1.51
N ASP A 3 12.95 17.53 1.41
CA ASP A 3 12.20 18.03 2.57
C ASP A 3 11.56 16.85 3.30
N GLU A 4 12.02 16.57 4.53
CA GLU A 4 11.50 15.50 5.38
C GLU A 4 10.03 15.71 5.80
N LYS A 5 9.44 16.88 5.50
CA LYS A 5 8.04 17.21 5.81
C LYS A 5 7.05 16.85 4.71
N ALA A 6 7.50 16.40 3.53
CA ALA A 6 6.60 15.99 2.46
C ALA A 6 5.87 14.69 2.84
N GLY A 7 4.54 14.75 2.94
CA GLY A 7 3.67 13.61 3.22
C GLY A 7 3.27 12.84 1.96
N THR A 8 3.51 13.41 0.77
CA THR A 8 3.22 12.77 -0.52
C THR A 8 4.34 12.95 -1.54
N ALA A 9 4.36 12.08 -2.55
CA ALA A 9 5.30 12.20 -3.67
C ALA A 9 5.15 13.53 -4.43
N SER A 10 3.93 14.03 -4.56
CA SER A 10 3.65 15.32 -5.22
C SER A 10 4.24 16.50 -4.44
N GLU A 11 4.10 16.51 -3.12
CA GLU A 11 4.69 17.54 -2.25
C GLU A 11 6.22 17.52 -2.31
N MET A 12 6.81 16.32 -2.29
CA MET A 12 8.26 16.16 -2.41
C MET A 12 8.75 16.73 -3.74
N ILE A 13 8.09 16.42 -4.86
CA ILE A 13 8.47 16.96 -6.17
C ILE A 13 8.33 18.48 -6.21
N ALA A 14 7.24 19.02 -5.64
CA ALA A 14 7.01 20.45 -5.60
C ALA A 14 8.05 21.23 -4.77
N SER A 15 8.71 20.57 -3.81
CA SER A 15 9.81 21.18 -3.02
C SER A 15 11.14 21.27 -3.76
N ILE A 16 11.31 20.53 -4.87
CA ILE A 16 12.55 20.56 -5.65
C ILE A 16 12.45 21.70 -6.67
N PRO A 17 13.41 22.65 -6.69
CA PRO A 17 13.43 23.71 -7.69
C PRO A 17 13.39 23.14 -9.11
N LYS A 18 12.49 23.66 -9.95
CA LYS A 18 12.23 23.13 -11.29
C LYS A 18 13.49 23.14 -12.16
N GLU A 19 14.33 24.14 -11.98
CA GLU A 19 15.60 24.35 -12.68
C GLU A 19 16.60 23.22 -12.41
N GLU A 20 16.50 22.55 -11.26
CA GLU A 20 17.35 21.39 -10.93
C GLU A 20 16.91 20.12 -11.67
N LEU A 21 15.66 20.07 -12.12
CA LEU A 21 15.03 18.90 -12.73
C LEU A 21 15.05 18.94 -14.26
N ILE A 22 15.00 20.13 -14.87
CA ILE A 22 14.88 20.28 -16.33
C ILE A 22 16.04 19.59 -17.07
N GLY A 23 15.69 18.72 -18.01
CA GLY A 23 16.62 18.00 -18.88
C GLY A 23 17.47 16.95 -18.17
N ARG A 24 17.19 16.64 -16.90
CA ARG A 24 17.87 15.58 -16.17
C ARG A 24 17.32 14.21 -16.54
N ARG A 25 18.18 13.19 -16.39
CA ARG A 25 17.77 11.79 -16.27
C ARG A 25 17.66 11.42 -14.81
N LEU A 26 16.51 10.91 -14.42
CA LEU A 26 16.19 10.52 -13.05
C LEU A 26 15.83 9.04 -13.02
N LEU A 27 16.28 8.33 -11.99
CA LEU A 27 15.87 6.94 -11.77
C LEU A 27 14.79 6.92 -10.68
N PHE A 28 13.59 6.49 -11.04
CA PHE A 28 12.50 6.24 -10.11
C PHE A 28 12.55 4.78 -9.63
N VAL A 29 13.07 4.59 -8.42
CA VAL A 29 13.11 3.30 -7.73
C VAL A 29 11.78 3.09 -7.01
N ARG A 30 11.02 2.06 -7.39
CA ARG A 30 9.66 1.86 -6.89
C ARG A 30 9.31 0.40 -6.59
N GLY A 31 8.21 0.21 -5.87
CA GLY A 31 7.54 -1.09 -5.77
C GLY A 31 6.63 -1.35 -6.97
N ARG A 32 6.39 -2.61 -7.34
CA ARG A 32 5.61 -2.99 -8.55
C ARG A 32 4.24 -2.30 -8.67
N ARG A 33 3.56 -2.08 -7.54
CA ARG A 33 2.22 -1.47 -7.48
C ARG A 33 2.22 0.00 -7.04
N SER A 34 3.37 0.69 -7.02
CA SER A 34 3.36 2.12 -6.67
C SER A 34 2.54 2.91 -7.69
N MET A 35 1.92 3.99 -7.22
CA MET A 35 1.29 4.99 -8.10
C MET A 35 2.37 5.64 -8.98
N MET A 36 2.00 5.96 -10.21
CA MET A 36 2.89 6.49 -11.26
C MET A 36 3.03 8.02 -11.20
N THR A 37 2.67 8.62 -10.06
CA THR A 37 2.63 10.06 -9.85
C THR A 37 3.97 10.75 -10.12
N VAL A 38 5.10 10.12 -9.77
CA VAL A 38 6.43 10.69 -10.00
C VAL A 38 6.76 10.83 -11.48
N PRO A 39 6.73 9.75 -12.30
CA PRO A 39 6.98 9.88 -13.74
C PRO A 39 5.93 10.74 -14.45
N GLU A 40 4.66 10.71 -14.02
CA GLU A 40 3.61 11.56 -14.59
C GLU A 40 3.88 13.06 -14.39
N LEU A 41 4.30 13.46 -13.19
CA LEU A 41 4.58 14.87 -12.89
C LEU A 41 5.88 15.36 -13.54
N LEU A 42 6.89 14.50 -13.60
CA LEU A 42 8.23 14.87 -14.08
C LEU A 42 8.41 14.68 -15.59
N GLY A 43 7.61 13.84 -16.25
CA GLY A 43 7.81 13.43 -17.64
C GLY A 43 7.77 14.57 -18.67
N SER A 44 7.25 15.75 -18.30
CA SER A 44 7.27 16.94 -19.15
C SER A 44 8.55 17.79 -19.03
N ILE A 45 9.38 17.53 -18.02
CA ILE A 45 10.56 18.35 -17.70
C ILE A 45 11.85 17.53 -17.55
N ALA A 46 11.75 16.23 -17.25
CA ALA A 46 12.88 15.33 -17.07
C ALA A 46 12.61 13.99 -17.76
N GLU A 47 13.68 13.28 -18.12
CA GLU A 47 13.60 11.87 -18.52
C GLU A 47 13.61 11.02 -17.25
N VAL A 48 12.60 10.18 -17.07
CA VAL A 48 12.45 9.32 -15.88
C VAL A 48 12.56 7.86 -16.30
N ASP A 49 13.66 7.23 -15.93
CA ASP A 49 13.85 5.79 -16.02
C ASP A 49 13.23 5.12 -14.77
N GLU A 50 12.70 3.91 -14.92
CA GLU A 50 12.05 3.19 -13.82
C GLU A 50 12.74 1.87 -13.49
N THR A 51 12.78 1.51 -12.21
CA THR A 51 13.15 0.17 -11.78
C THR A 51 12.27 -0.32 -10.63
N ILE A 52 11.83 -1.57 -10.72
CA ILE A 52 11.03 -2.23 -9.70
C ILE A 52 11.97 -3.05 -8.81
N VAL A 53 12.03 -2.71 -7.52
CA VAL A 53 12.95 -3.39 -6.57
C VAL A 53 12.21 -4.20 -5.51
N TYR A 54 10.90 -4.06 -5.39
CA TYR A 54 10.07 -4.87 -4.51
C TYR A 54 8.65 -5.01 -5.04
N GLU A 55 7.90 -5.95 -4.46
CA GLU A 55 6.48 -6.11 -4.71
C GLU A 55 5.73 -6.36 -3.40
N THR A 56 4.53 -5.79 -3.30
CA THR A 56 3.61 -6.09 -2.21
C THR A 56 2.95 -7.43 -2.52
N ARG A 57 3.03 -8.37 -1.56
CA ARG A 57 2.36 -9.67 -1.63
C ARG A 57 1.36 -9.79 -0.49
N THR A 58 0.29 -10.54 -0.76
CA THR A 58 -0.61 -11.04 0.27
C THR A 58 0.17 -11.98 1.18
N ILE A 59 0.03 -11.81 2.49
CA ILE A 59 0.55 -12.77 3.47
C ILE A 59 -0.56 -13.80 3.69
N GLU A 60 -0.21 -15.07 3.48
CA GLU A 60 -1.16 -16.17 3.72
C GLU A 60 -1.41 -16.34 5.23
N ILE A 61 -2.68 -16.39 5.60
CA ILE A 61 -3.13 -16.74 6.94
C ILE A 61 -2.89 -18.23 7.12
N THR A 62 -1.99 -18.56 8.04
CA THR A 62 -1.67 -19.96 8.34
C THR A 62 -2.90 -20.72 8.82
N ALA A 63 -2.91 -22.05 8.66
CA ALA A 63 -4.01 -22.88 9.14
C ALA A 63 -4.26 -22.74 10.66
N GLU A 64 -3.19 -22.53 11.44
CA GLU A 64 -3.28 -22.28 12.89
C GLU A 64 -3.97 -20.94 13.18
N THR A 65 -3.51 -19.86 12.54
CA THR A 65 -4.09 -18.53 12.72
C THR A 65 -5.55 -18.50 12.26
N ARG A 66 -5.87 -19.15 11.13
CA ARG A 66 -7.25 -19.31 10.66
C ARG A 66 -8.10 -19.98 11.72
N ARG A 67 -7.68 -21.14 12.22
CA ARG A 67 -8.44 -21.89 13.23
C ARG A 67 -8.67 -21.06 14.49
N GLN A 68 -7.67 -20.27 14.91
CA GLN A 68 -7.82 -19.36 16.04
C GLN A 68 -8.89 -18.30 15.78
N ILE A 69 -8.83 -17.61 14.63
CA ILE A 69 -9.82 -16.59 14.25
C ILE A 69 -11.24 -17.19 14.23
N GLU A 70 -11.39 -18.39 13.66
CA GLU A 70 -12.67 -19.10 13.60
C GLU A 70 -13.22 -19.45 14.99
N GLN A 71 -12.35 -19.92 15.90
CA GLN A 71 -12.72 -20.23 17.27
C GLN A 71 -13.11 -18.99 18.06
N GLU A 72 -12.37 -17.90 17.94
CA GLU A 72 -12.65 -16.64 18.63
C GLU A 72 -13.91 -15.96 18.09
N ALA A 73 -14.15 -16.02 16.78
CA ALA A 73 -15.38 -15.53 16.16
C ALA A 73 -16.59 -16.36 16.62
N ALA A 74 -16.49 -17.69 16.64
CA ALA A 74 -17.56 -18.58 17.11
C ALA A 74 -17.85 -18.42 18.62
N ALA A 75 -16.82 -18.13 19.42
CA ALA A 75 -16.96 -17.85 20.85
C ALA A 75 -17.49 -16.44 21.15
N GLY A 76 -17.61 -15.57 20.12
CA GLY A 76 -18.01 -14.17 20.28
C GLY A 76 -16.96 -13.30 20.99
N THR A 77 -15.70 -13.75 21.07
CA THR A 77 -14.60 -13.00 21.70
C THR A 77 -13.96 -12.01 20.72
N LEU A 78 -14.10 -12.25 19.41
CA LEU A 78 -13.67 -11.33 18.37
C LEU A 78 -14.77 -10.28 18.11
N ALA A 79 -14.63 -9.09 18.72
CA ALA A 79 -15.65 -8.04 18.62
C ALA A 79 -15.59 -7.25 17.31
N ALA A 80 -14.39 -7.01 16.78
CA ALA A 80 -14.19 -6.20 15.59
C ALA A 80 -12.95 -6.62 14.79
N ALA A 81 -13.00 -6.35 13.47
CA ALA A 81 -11.87 -6.39 12.56
C ALA A 81 -11.64 -5.00 11.97
N CYS A 82 -10.41 -4.50 12.07
CA CYS A 82 -10.04 -3.17 11.58
C CYS A 82 -9.13 -3.30 10.35
N PHE A 83 -9.51 -2.66 9.25
CA PHE A 83 -8.72 -2.66 8.01
C PHE A 83 -8.09 -1.30 7.73
N PHE A 84 -6.76 -1.28 7.60
CA PHE A 84 -6.00 -0.05 7.36
C PHE A 84 -5.78 0.24 5.87
N SER A 85 -6.27 -0.62 4.98
CA SER A 85 -6.26 -0.41 3.53
C SER A 85 -7.31 -1.30 2.84
N PRO A 86 -7.80 -0.91 1.64
CA PRO A 86 -8.66 -1.76 0.83
C PRO A 86 -8.03 -3.13 0.55
N SER A 87 -6.74 -3.16 0.21
CA SER A 87 -6.02 -4.41 -0.05
C SER A 87 -5.95 -5.34 1.16
N GLY A 88 -5.98 -4.80 2.38
CA GLY A 88 -6.03 -5.61 3.60
C GLY A 88 -7.38 -6.27 3.80
N ALA A 89 -8.47 -5.56 3.52
CA ALA A 89 -9.82 -6.11 3.57
C ALA A 89 -10.04 -7.18 2.49
N GLU A 90 -9.64 -6.90 1.25
CA GLU A 90 -9.69 -7.85 0.14
C GLU A 90 -8.92 -9.13 0.46
N SER A 91 -7.66 -8.99 0.91
CA SER A 91 -6.81 -10.11 1.32
C SER A 91 -7.45 -10.98 2.41
N MET A 92 -8.16 -10.39 3.37
CA MET A 92 -8.83 -11.12 4.43
C MET A 92 -10.05 -11.88 3.90
N LEU A 93 -10.87 -11.24 3.07
CA LEU A 93 -12.08 -11.85 2.50
C LEU A 93 -11.79 -12.96 1.49
N GLU A 94 -10.65 -12.90 0.80
CA GLU A 94 -10.19 -14.00 -0.06
C GLU A 94 -9.77 -15.23 0.75
N GLN A 95 -9.36 -15.03 1.99
CA GLN A 95 -8.80 -16.08 2.82
C GLN A 95 -9.81 -16.61 3.83
N ILE A 96 -10.61 -15.79 4.50
CA ILE A 96 -11.56 -16.23 5.53
C ILE A 96 -13.00 -16.15 5.01
N ASP A 97 -13.79 -17.20 5.28
CA ASP A 97 -15.20 -17.22 4.89
C ASP A 97 -15.94 -16.03 5.54
N PRO A 98 -16.60 -15.15 4.75
CA PRO A 98 -17.34 -14.02 5.28
C PRO A 98 -18.40 -14.40 6.33
N LEU A 99 -18.93 -15.62 6.29
CA LEU A 99 -19.90 -16.12 7.28
C LEU A 99 -19.29 -16.25 8.68
N ILE A 100 -17.98 -16.49 8.78
CA ILE A 100 -17.25 -16.54 10.06
C ILE A 100 -17.20 -15.13 10.67
N LEU A 101 -17.17 -14.10 9.82
CA LEU A 101 -17.12 -12.69 10.23
C LEU A 101 -18.51 -12.06 10.38
N ALA A 102 -19.61 -12.80 10.17
CA ALA A 102 -20.97 -12.25 10.17
C ALA A 102 -21.38 -11.59 11.50
N ASN A 103 -20.76 -11.99 12.62
CA ASN A 103 -21.00 -11.42 13.95
C ASN A 103 -19.89 -10.46 14.41
N VAL A 104 -18.91 -10.18 13.55
CA VAL A 104 -17.76 -9.32 13.83
C VAL A 104 -18.02 -7.96 13.19
N SER A 105 -17.89 -6.87 13.97
CA SER A 105 -18.01 -5.52 13.42
C SER A 105 -16.81 -5.21 12.52
N ILE A 106 -17.04 -4.75 11.30
CA ILE A 106 -15.97 -4.35 10.36
C ILE A 106 -15.84 -2.82 10.39
N ALA A 107 -14.64 -2.33 10.69
CA ALA A 107 -14.28 -0.92 10.78
C ALA A 107 -13.17 -0.53 9.79
#